data_AF-A4NY46-F1
#
_entry.id   AF-A4NY46-F1
#
_cell.length_a   1.000
_cell.length_b   1.000
_cell.length_c   1.000
_cell.angle_alpha   90.00
_cell.angle_beta   90.00
_cell.angle_gamma   90.00
#
_symmetry.space_group_name_H-M   'P 1'
#
loop_
_entity.id
_entity.type
_entity.pdbx_description
1 polymer ?
#
loop_
_entity_poly.entity_id
_entity_poly.type
_entity_poly.pdbx_seq_one_letter_code
_entity_poly.pdbx_strand_id
1 'polypeptide(L)'
;MLWFFFCVAVLILGYFIYGKIIEKIFVINPKRQTPAYQVNDGVDYMPMSKTKIWLIQLLNIAGTGPIFGPILGALYGPVAMLWIVIGCIFAGAVHDYFCGMLSIRHGGATMPYLAGKFLGRPVKVFINTLALVLLLLVGVVFVASPAQLMGTITMDVFGASQGALVLGDAEAVHHSVEAGGIKVWGMDKATVVALWTAIIFAYYILATLLPVDKIIGRIYPLFGALLLFMSVGMVYGLVVSHF
;
A
#
# COMPACT_ATOMS: atom_id res chain seq x y z
N MET A 1 -1.58 13.49 21.40
CA MET A 1 -0.40 14.14 20.79
C MET A 1 0.94 13.59 21.31
N LEU A 2 1.19 13.51 22.62
CA LEU A 2 2.46 12.97 23.17
C LEU A 2 2.84 11.57 22.64
N TRP A 3 1.88 10.63 22.61
CA TRP A 3 2.09 9.28 22.07
C TRP A 3 2.53 9.25 20.61
N PHE A 4 2.01 10.16 19.78
CA PHE A 4 2.40 10.27 18.38
C PHE A 4 3.86 10.70 18.25
N PHE A 5 4.25 11.79 18.90
CA PHE A 5 5.64 12.26 18.87
C PHE A 5 6.62 11.26 19.49
N PHE A 6 6.20 10.55 20.53
CA PHE A 6 6.96 9.43 21.08
C PHE A 6 7.19 8.32 20.04
N CYS A 7 6.14 7.89 19.35
CA CYS A 7 6.22 6.90 18.27
C CYS A 7 7.17 7.35 17.15
N VAL A 8 7.08 8.61 16.72
CA VAL A 8 7.99 9.19 15.71
C VAL A 8 9.43 9.19 16.20
N ALA A 9 9.68 9.60 17.45
CA ALA A 9 11.01 9.57 18.03
C ALA A 9 11.58 8.15 18.10
N VAL A 10 10.78 7.16 18.47
CA VAL A 10 11.17 5.75 18.50
C VAL A 10 11.52 5.22 17.10
N LEU A 11 10.77 5.59 16.06
CA LEU A 11 11.10 5.24 14.67
C LEU A 11 12.45 5.84 14.23
N ILE A 12 12.69 7.11 14.54
CA ILE A 12 13.96 7.79 14.21
C ILE A 12 15.12 7.12 14.95
N LEU A 13 14.97 6.86 16.26
CA LEU A 13 15.97 6.17 17.06
C LEU A 13 16.21 4.74 16.57
N GLY A 14 15.15 4.01 16.22
CA GLY A 14 15.21 2.68 15.63
C GLY A 14 16.03 2.65 14.35
N TYR A 15 15.82 3.63 13.45
CA TYR A 15 16.61 3.75 12.22
C TYR A 15 18.11 3.91 12.51
N PHE A 16 18.50 4.82 13.41
CA PHE A 16 19.92 5.09 13.66
C PHE A 16 20.61 4.03 14.53
N ILE A 17 19.91 3.43 15.49
CA ILE A 17 20.47 2.47 16.44
C ILE A 17 20.36 1.06 15.85
N TYR A 18 19.14 0.60 15.62
CA TYR A 18 18.89 -0.78 15.19
C TYR A 18 19.30 -0.98 13.73
N GLY A 19 19.11 0.01 12.86
CA GLY A 19 19.61 -0.04 11.47
C GLY A 19 21.12 -0.28 11.39
N LYS A 20 21.92 0.40 12.22
CA LYS A 20 23.38 0.17 12.31
C LYS A 20 23.74 -1.22 12.81
N ILE A 21 22.98 -1.75 13.77
CA ILE A 21 23.18 -3.12 14.29
C ILE A 21 22.96 -4.13 13.15
N ILE A 22 21.84 -3.99 12.42
CA ILE A 22 21.49 -4.88 11.30
C ILE A 22 22.53 -4.79 10.17
N GLU A 23 22.97 -3.58 9.80
CA GLU A 23 24.02 -3.38 8.80
C GLU A 23 25.31 -4.13 9.17
N LYS A 24 25.71 -4.06 10.44
CA LYS A 24 26.89 -4.76 10.96
C LYS A 24 26.74 -6.28 10.94
N ILE A 25 25.57 -6.81 11.29
CA ILE A 25 25.28 -8.25 11.24
C ILE A 25 25.36 -8.77 9.80
N PHE A 26 24.81 -8.01 8.86
CA PHE A 26 24.75 -8.45 7.46
C PHE A 26 26.07 -8.26 6.71
N VAL A 27 26.96 -7.37 7.15
CA VAL A 27 28.22 -7.04 6.49
C VAL A 27 27.98 -6.59 5.05
N ILE A 28 27.83 -5.28 4.87
CA ILE A 28 27.73 -4.70 3.53
C ILE A 28 29.07 -4.73 2.80
N ASN A 29 29.04 -5.00 1.50
CA ASN A 29 30.20 -4.85 0.63
C ASN A 29 29.92 -3.73 -0.39
N PRO A 30 30.37 -2.49 -0.12
CA PRO A 30 30.14 -1.35 -1.02
C PRO A 30 30.80 -1.50 -2.39
N LYS A 31 31.79 -2.38 -2.54
CA LYS A 31 32.50 -2.61 -3.82
C LYS A 31 31.75 -3.57 -4.75
N ARG A 32 30.71 -4.26 -4.27
CA ARG A 32 29.90 -5.16 -5.10
C ARG A 32 28.98 -4.31 -5.98
N GLN A 33 29.18 -4.39 -7.29
CA GLN A 33 28.27 -3.80 -8.25
C GLN A 33 26.91 -4.52 -8.20
N THR A 34 25.82 -3.76 -8.23
CA THR A 34 24.46 -4.33 -8.15
C THR A 34 24.05 -4.95 -9.49
N PRO A 35 23.13 -5.93 -9.49
CA PRO A 35 22.63 -6.57 -10.71
C PRO A 35 22.12 -5.57 -11.78
N ALA A 36 21.54 -4.45 -11.32
CA ALA A 36 21.08 -3.36 -12.18
C ALA A 36 22.18 -2.79 -13.09
N TYR A 37 23.44 -2.78 -12.66
CA TYR A 37 24.56 -2.31 -13.47
C TYR A 37 25.40 -3.44 -14.08
N GLN A 38 25.36 -4.66 -13.51
CA GLN A 38 26.12 -5.81 -14.01
C GLN A 38 25.46 -6.46 -15.24
N VAL A 39 24.14 -6.64 -15.21
CA VAL A 39 23.38 -7.29 -16.29
C VAL A 39 22.87 -6.23 -17.27
N ASN A 40 22.23 -5.18 -16.75
CA ASN A 40 21.73 -4.02 -17.50
C ASN A 40 21.00 -4.39 -18.81
N ASP A 41 19.94 -5.20 -18.71
CA ASP A 41 19.16 -5.67 -19.86
C ASP A 41 18.11 -4.66 -20.36
N GLY A 42 17.94 -3.54 -19.64
CA GLY A 42 16.99 -2.48 -19.98
C GLY A 42 15.51 -2.84 -19.72
N VAL A 43 15.24 -4.01 -19.14
CA VAL A 43 13.89 -4.48 -18.80
C VAL A 43 13.81 -4.83 -17.31
N ASP A 44 14.40 -5.95 -16.88
CA ASP A 44 14.37 -6.41 -15.48
C ASP A 44 15.49 -5.77 -14.64
N TYR A 45 16.62 -5.47 -15.28
CA TYR A 45 17.80 -4.86 -14.68
C TYR A 45 18.11 -3.55 -15.39
N MET A 46 17.68 -2.43 -14.80
CA MET A 46 18.01 -1.11 -15.30
C MET A 46 18.35 -0.17 -14.14
N PRO A 47 19.43 0.63 -14.24
CA PRO A 47 19.75 1.60 -13.21
C PRO A 47 18.70 2.73 -13.18
N MET A 48 18.26 3.08 -11.96
CA MET A 48 17.30 4.16 -11.73
C MET A 48 17.89 5.23 -10.81
N SER A 49 17.40 6.46 -10.91
CA SER A 49 17.81 7.55 -10.01
C SER A 49 17.31 7.28 -8.58
N LYS A 50 18.09 7.70 -7.58
CA LYS A 50 17.79 7.49 -6.15
C LYS A 50 16.38 7.97 -5.77
N THR A 51 15.96 9.13 -6.29
CA THR A 51 14.65 9.70 -6.02
C THR A 51 13.51 8.82 -6.54
N LYS A 52 13.64 8.24 -7.74
CA LYS A 52 12.63 7.31 -8.27
C LYS A 52 12.55 6.05 -7.43
N ILE A 53 13.69 5.47 -7.07
CA ILE A 53 13.74 4.25 -6.25
C ILE A 53 13.09 4.50 -4.88
N TRP A 54 13.44 5.60 -4.22
CA TRP A 54 12.86 5.96 -2.93
C TRP A 54 11.34 6.17 -3.02
N LEU A 55 10.88 6.83 -4.08
CA LEU A 55 9.45 7.06 -4.30
C LEU A 55 8.68 5.77 -4.56
N ILE A 56 9.23 4.86 -5.37
CA ILE A 56 8.62 3.55 -5.64
C ILE A 56 8.51 2.76 -4.33
N GLN A 57 9.56 2.76 -3.50
CA GLN A 57 9.52 2.07 -2.21
C GLN A 57 8.50 2.72 -1.26
N LEU A 58 8.44 4.05 -1.22
CA LEU A 58 7.43 4.77 -0.44
C LEU A 58 6.04 4.37 -0.89
N LEU A 59 5.75 4.36 -2.19
CA LEU A 59 4.44 4.00 -2.71
C LEU A 59 4.08 2.53 -2.42
N ASN A 60 5.05 1.62 -2.54
CA ASN A 60 4.85 0.20 -2.23
C ASN A 60 4.43 -0.04 -0.78
N ILE A 61 4.89 0.80 0.16
CA ILE A 61 4.49 0.74 1.58
C ILE A 61 3.22 1.57 1.83
N ALA A 62 3.10 2.73 1.19
CA ALA A 62 2.02 3.68 1.39
C ALA A 62 0.68 3.28 0.76
N GLY A 63 0.59 2.11 0.11
CA GLY A 63 -0.60 1.63 -0.59
C GLY A 63 -1.89 1.71 0.25
N THR A 64 -2.22 0.67 0.99
CA THR A 64 -3.44 0.66 1.81
C THR A 64 -3.24 1.28 3.20
N GLY A 65 -2.01 1.69 3.53
CA GLY A 65 -1.64 2.28 4.83
C GLY A 65 -2.47 3.50 5.22
N PRO A 66 -2.67 4.51 4.35
CA PRO A 66 -3.53 5.67 4.63
C PRO A 66 -5.00 5.34 4.83
N ILE A 67 -5.46 4.17 4.39
CA ILE A 67 -6.86 3.71 4.56
C ILE A 67 -6.96 2.93 5.87
N PHE A 68 -6.16 1.88 6.06
CA PHE A 68 -6.24 1.04 7.24
C PHE A 68 -5.65 1.69 8.50
N GLY A 69 -4.68 2.61 8.37
CA GLY A 69 -4.06 3.30 9.49
C GLY A 69 -5.09 4.06 10.35
N PRO A 70 -5.89 4.99 9.77
CA PRO A 70 -6.95 5.67 10.48
C PRO A 70 -8.04 4.72 11.03
N ILE A 71 -8.43 3.70 10.26
CA ILE A 71 -9.42 2.70 10.70
C ILE A 71 -8.92 1.96 11.93
N LEU A 72 -7.69 1.45 11.91
CA LEU A 72 -7.08 0.77 13.05
C LEU A 72 -6.87 1.72 14.23
N GLY A 73 -6.53 2.98 13.97
CA GLY A 73 -6.46 4.03 14.98
C GLY A 73 -7.82 4.33 15.64
N ALA A 74 -8.91 4.30 14.87
CA ALA A 74 -10.26 4.47 15.39
C ALA A 74 -10.74 3.25 16.18
N LEU A 75 -10.47 2.03 15.69
CA LEU A 75 -10.90 0.79 16.32
C LEU A 75 -10.12 0.44 17.60
N TYR A 76 -8.80 0.59 17.57
CA TYR A 76 -7.90 0.14 18.63
C TYR A 76 -7.25 1.30 19.41
N GLY A 77 -7.60 2.54 19.06
CA GLY A 77 -7.09 3.73 19.71
C GLY A 77 -5.56 3.90 19.56
N PRO A 78 -4.93 4.66 20.47
CA PRO A 78 -3.50 4.96 20.41
C PRO A 78 -2.57 3.74 20.48
N VAL A 79 -3.05 2.61 21.00
CA VAL A 79 -2.27 1.36 21.13
C VAL A 79 -1.87 0.80 19.75
N ALA A 80 -2.71 1.02 18.73
CA ALA A 80 -2.40 0.63 17.35
C ALA A 80 -1.07 1.23 16.87
N MET A 81 -0.77 2.48 17.26
CA MET A 81 0.47 3.16 16.86
C MET A 81 1.72 2.47 17.42
N LEU A 82 1.67 1.96 18.65
CA LEU A 82 2.81 1.25 19.24
C LEU A 82 3.10 -0.04 18.49
N TRP A 83 2.05 -0.79 18.13
CA TRP A 83 2.21 -2.01 17.35
C TRP A 83 2.76 -1.73 15.96
N ILE A 84 2.29 -0.67 15.30
CA ILE A 84 2.81 -0.23 14.00
C ILE A 84 4.30 0.11 14.11
N VAL A 85 4.70 0.86 15.14
CA VAL A 85 6.11 1.25 15.34
C VAL A 85 7.00 0.05 15.59
N ILE A 86 6.62 -0.81 16.53
CA ILE A 86 7.39 -2.01 16.89
C ILE A 86 7.49 -2.95 15.68
N GLY A 87 6.37 -3.21 15.01
CA GLY A 87 6.32 -4.04 13.80
C GLY A 87 7.18 -3.47 12.67
N CYS A 88 7.17 -2.16 12.47
CA CYS A 88 8.00 -1.49 11.45
C CYS A 88 9.50 -1.65 11.74
N ILE A 89 9.93 -1.43 12.99
CA ILE A 89 11.35 -1.49 13.38
C ILE A 89 11.90 -2.91 13.31
N PHE A 90 11.19 -3.89 13.88
CA PHE A 90 11.75 -5.23 14.08
C PHE A 90 11.39 -6.24 12.98
N ALA A 91 10.23 -6.09 12.35
CA ALA A 91 9.79 -6.99 11.30
C ALA A 91 9.93 -6.33 9.92
N GLY A 92 9.18 -5.25 9.65
CA GLY A 92 9.07 -4.67 8.30
C GLY A 92 10.40 -4.21 7.71
N ALA A 93 11.03 -3.19 8.32
CA ALA A 93 12.24 -2.59 7.77
C ALA A 93 13.42 -3.57 7.69
N VAL A 94 13.57 -4.45 8.69
CA VAL A 94 14.62 -5.48 8.70
C VAL A 94 14.36 -6.53 7.63
N HIS A 95 13.12 -6.98 7.49
CA HIS A 95 12.75 -7.98 6.48
C HIS A 95 13.01 -7.46 5.08
N ASP A 96 12.61 -6.23 4.76
CA ASP A 96 12.85 -5.61 3.45
C ASP A 96 14.35 -5.44 3.16
N TYR A 97 15.12 -4.96 4.15
CA TYR A 97 16.57 -4.84 4.02
C TYR A 97 17.24 -6.20 3.80
N PHE A 98 16.82 -7.22 4.56
CA PHE A 98 17.34 -8.57 4.46
C PHE A 98 17.06 -9.19 3.09
N CYS A 99 15.81 -9.13 2.65
CA CYS A 99 15.39 -9.67 1.35
C CYS A 99 16.12 -8.99 0.21
N GLY A 100 16.25 -7.66 0.25
CA GLY A 100 17.00 -6.89 -0.74
C GLY A 100 18.48 -7.27 -0.79
N MET A 101 19.15 -7.37 0.37
CA MET A 101 20.57 -7.73 0.42
C MET A 101 20.80 -9.17 -0.03
N LEU A 102 19.91 -10.10 0.31
CA LEU A 102 19.98 -11.49 -0.14
C LEU A 102 19.79 -11.58 -1.65
N SER A 103 18.84 -10.84 -2.22
CA SER A 103 18.59 -10.76 -3.66
C SER A 103 19.80 -10.21 -4.42
N ILE A 104 20.39 -9.08 -3.98
CA ILE A 104 21.58 -8.48 -4.60
C ILE A 104 22.78 -9.45 -4.59
N ARG A 105 22.95 -10.23 -3.53
CA ARG A 105 24.03 -11.23 -3.44
C ARG A 105 23.86 -12.39 -4.43
N HIS A 106 22.64 -12.60 -4.90
CA HIS A 106 22.24 -13.69 -5.78
C HIS A 106 21.83 -13.21 -7.17
N GLY A 107 22.37 -12.09 -7.63
CA GLY A 107 22.13 -11.60 -8.99
C GLY A 107 20.72 -11.04 -9.20
N GLY A 108 20.01 -10.64 -8.14
CA GLY A 108 18.64 -10.11 -8.23
C GLY A 108 17.55 -11.18 -8.18
N ALA A 109 17.86 -12.37 -7.68
CA ALA A 109 16.90 -13.46 -7.60
C ALA A 109 15.68 -13.13 -6.72
N THR A 110 14.53 -13.71 -7.07
CA THR A 110 13.26 -13.55 -6.35
C THR A 110 13.22 -14.37 -5.05
N MET A 111 12.39 -13.95 -4.10
CA MET A 111 12.26 -14.64 -2.81
C MET A 111 11.85 -16.12 -2.91
N PRO A 112 10.89 -16.52 -3.77
CA PRO A 112 10.55 -17.93 -3.91
C PRO A 112 11.68 -18.78 -4.49
N TYR A 113 12.49 -18.21 -5.39
CA TYR A 113 13.70 -18.86 -5.89
C TYR A 113 14.72 -19.08 -4.78
N LEU A 114 14.99 -18.04 -3.97
CA LEU A 114 15.94 -18.10 -2.86
C LEU A 114 15.50 -19.09 -1.79
N ALA A 115 14.21 -19.10 -1.44
CA ALA A 115 13.64 -20.09 -0.51
C ALA A 115 13.90 -21.51 -0.99
N GLY A 116 13.68 -21.79 -2.28
CA GLY A 116 13.99 -23.10 -2.85
C GLY A 116 15.47 -23.44 -2.89
N LYS A 117 16.33 -22.45 -3.13
CA LYS A 117 17.78 -22.62 -3.15
C LYS A 117 18.35 -23.00 -1.78
N PHE A 118 17.84 -22.39 -0.71
CA PHE A 118 18.39 -22.55 0.65
C PHE A 118 17.66 -23.60 1.50
N LEU A 119 16.36 -23.78 1.31
CA LEU A 119 15.52 -24.66 2.14
C LEU A 119 15.03 -25.92 1.39
N GLY A 120 15.32 -26.00 0.09
CA GLY A 120 15.03 -27.16 -0.74
C GLY A 120 13.66 -27.14 -1.44
N ARG A 121 13.40 -28.21 -2.18
CA ARG A 121 12.21 -28.35 -3.04
C ARG A 121 10.85 -28.28 -2.32
N PRO A 122 10.62 -28.91 -1.15
CA PRO A 122 9.29 -28.84 -0.51
C PRO A 122 8.93 -27.42 -0.11
N VAL A 123 9.89 -26.65 0.43
CA VAL A 123 9.67 -25.25 0.81
C VAL A 123 9.48 -24.37 -0.43
N LYS A 124 10.19 -24.63 -1.53
CA LYS A 124 9.98 -23.93 -2.81
C LYS A 124 8.53 -24.03 -3.27
N VAL A 125 7.97 -25.24 -3.26
CA VAL A 125 6.58 -25.48 -3.68
C VAL A 125 5.62 -24.75 -2.75
N PHE A 126 5.81 -24.89 -1.44
CA PHE A 126 5.00 -24.19 -0.45
C PHE A 126 5.00 -22.67 -0.64
N ILE A 127 6.18 -22.04 -0.75
CA ILE A 127 6.29 -20.59 -0.95
C ILE A 127 5.73 -20.16 -2.30
N ASN A 128 5.93 -20.93 -3.37
CA ASN A 128 5.33 -20.61 -4.67
C ASN A 128 3.80 -20.66 -4.62
N THR A 129 3.22 -21.68 -4.00
CA THR A 129 1.77 -21.80 -3.82
C THR A 129 1.24 -20.65 -2.98
N LEU A 130 1.90 -20.35 -1.86
CA LEU A 130 1.54 -19.24 -0.99
C LEU A 130 1.61 -17.90 -1.73
N ALA A 131 2.70 -17.66 -2.48
CA ALA A 131 2.88 -16.44 -3.27
C ALA A 131 1.80 -16.29 -4.35
N LEU A 132 1.39 -17.37 -5.01
CA LEU A 132 0.31 -17.36 -6.00
C LEU A 132 -1.03 -16.97 -5.34
N VAL A 133 -1.35 -17.58 -4.20
CA VAL A 133 -2.58 -17.25 -3.44
C VAL A 133 -2.56 -15.80 -2.97
N LEU A 134 -1.42 -15.31 -2.44
CA LEU A 134 -1.30 -13.91 -2.04
C LEU A 134 -1.41 -12.96 -3.23
N LEU A 135 -0.81 -13.28 -4.37
CA LEU A 135 -0.88 -12.44 -5.57
C LEU A 135 -2.32 -12.31 -6.07
N LEU A 136 -3.09 -13.41 -6.03
CA LEU A 136 -4.53 -13.39 -6.31
C LEU A 136 -5.29 -12.54 -5.28
N LEU A 137 -5.03 -12.73 -3.98
CA LEU A 137 -5.69 -11.99 -2.91
C LEU A 137 -5.45 -10.48 -3.03
N VAL A 138 -4.21 -10.08 -3.30
CA VAL A 138 -3.84 -8.69 -3.54
C VAL A 138 -4.61 -8.15 -4.74
N GLY A 139 -4.66 -8.88 -5.86
CA GLY A 139 -5.46 -8.49 -7.03
C GLY A 139 -6.94 -8.24 -6.67
N VAL A 140 -7.55 -9.15 -5.91
CA VAL A 140 -8.95 -9.01 -5.45
C VAL A 140 -9.13 -7.79 -4.56
N VAL A 141 -8.28 -7.59 -3.56
CA VAL A 141 -8.39 -6.45 -2.62
C VAL A 141 -8.23 -5.11 -3.34
N PHE A 142 -7.30 -5.02 -4.29
CA PHE A 142 -7.06 -3.79 -5.06
C PHE A 142 -8.14 -3.46 -6.08
N VAL A 143 -8.96 -4.44 -6.49
CA VAL A 143 -10.16 -4.20 -7.31
C VAL A 143 -11.38 -3.89 -6.42
N ALA A 144 -11.59 -4.68 -5.37
CA ALA A 144 -12.77 -4.58 -4.51
C ALA A 144 -12.78 -3.29 -3.67
N SER A 145 -11.65 -2.87 -3.11
CA SER A 145 -11.62 -1.72 -2.18
C SER A 145 -11.99 -0.40 -2.89
N PRO A 146 -11.40 -0.05 -4.05
CA PRO A 146 -11.84 1.14 -4.79
C PRO A 146 -13.26 1.00 -5.34
N ALA A 147 -13.68 -0.21 -5.75
CA ALA A 147 -15.05 -0.43 -6.21
C ALA A 147 -16.10 -0.18 -5.11
N GLN A 148 -15.81 -0.58 -3.86
CA GLN A 148 -16.65 -0.31 -2.70
C GLN A 148 -16.73 1.19 -2.38
N LEU A 149 -15.59 1.89 -2.42
CA LEU A 149 -15.55 3.34 -2.21
C LEU A 149 -16.34 4.07 -3.30
N MET A 150 -16.09 3.74 -4.57
CA MET A 150 -16.81 4.33 -5.72
C MET A 150 -18.30 4.02 -5.66
N GLY A 151 -18.68 2.80 -5.30
CA GLY A 151 -20.07 2.42 -5.13
C GLY A 151 -20.75 3.23 -4.01
N THR A 152 -20.10 3.40 -2.87
CA THR A 152 -20.62 4.20 -1.75
C THR A 152 -20.80 5.66 -2.16
N ILE A 153 -19.76 6.29 -2.72
CA ILE A 153 -19.84 7.68 -3.23
C ILE A 153 -20.92 7.84 -4.30
N THR A 154 -21.07 6.87 -5.20
CA THR A 154 -22.12 6.87 -6.23
C THR A 154 -23.51 6.85 -5.58
N MET A 155 -23.71 5.98 -4.59
CA MET A 155 -24.97 5.90 -3.86
C MET A 155 -25.27 7.16 -3.06
N ASP A 156 -24.26 7.77 -2.42
CA ASP A 156 -24.45 8.98 -1.62
C ASP A 156 -24.78 10.18 -2.50
N VAL A 157 -24.01 10.41 -3.59
CA VAL A 157 -24.18 11.59 -4.46
C VAL A 157 -25.44 11.48 -5.30
N PHE A 158 -25.64 10.35 -5.99
CA PHE A 158 -26.79 10.19 -6.89
C PHE A 158 -28.06 9.76 -6.16
N GLY A 159 -27.93 9.05 -5.03
CA GLY A 159 -29.07 8.72 -4.17
C GLY A 159 -29.67 9.93 -3.49
N ALA A 160 -28.83 10.89 -3.08
CA ALA A 160 -29.28 12.20 -2.60
C ALA A 160 -30.08 12.99 -3.66
N SER A 161 -29.83 12.74 -4.96
CA SER A 161 -30.54 13.43 -6.05
C SER A 161 -31.89 12.82 -6.44
N GLN A 162 -32.19 11.57 -6.02
CA GLN A 162 -33.39 10.83 -6.46
C GLN A 162 -34.48 10.68 -5.37
N GLY A 163 -34.24 11.11 -4.12
CA GLY A 163 -35.17 10.98 -3.00
C GLY A 163 -35.71 12.31 -2.47
N ALA A 164 -37.04 12.40 -2.35
CA ALA A 164 -37.79 13.49 -1.73
C ALA A 164 -37.61 13.57 -0.19
N LEU A 165 -36.37 13.77 0.26
CA LEU A 165 -36.01 14.04 1.65
C LEU A 165 -35.44 15.46 1.73
N VAL A 166 -36.07 16.30 2.53
CA VAL A 166 -35.58 17.64 2.86
C VAL A 166 -34.20 17.49 3.48
N LEU A 167 -33.21 17.99 2.75
CA LEU A 167 -31.79 17.99 3.11
C LEU A 167 -31.58 18.83 4.39
N GLY A 168 -31.22 18.15 5.46
CA GLY A 168 -30.60 18.75 6.65
C GLY A 168 -29.12 18.40 6.75
N ASP A 169 -28.78 17.10 6.66
CA ASP A 169 -27.42 16.63 6.99
C ASP A 169 -26.97 15.44 6.11
N ALA A 170 -25.71 15.48 5.67
CA ALA A 170 -25.06 14.41 4.88
C ALA A 170 -25.02 13.06 5.63
N GLU A 171 -25.04 13.10 6.96
CA GLU A 171 -25.03 11.92 7.83
C GLU A 171 -26.33 11.13 7.74
N ALA A 172 -27.48 11.80 7.58
CA ALA A 172 -28.77 11.16 7.36
C ALA A 172 -28.86 10.46 5.98
N VAL A 173 -28.16 10.98 4.98
CA VAL A 173 -28.04 10.35 3.66
C VAL A 173 -27.22 9.06 3.78
N HIS A 174 -26.07 9.09 4.46
CA HIS A 174 -25.26 7.87 4.64
C HIS A 174 -26.02 6.76 5.40
N HIS A 175 -26.75 7.10 6.45
CA HIS A 175 -27.55 6.12 7.20
C HIS A 175 -28.74 5.57 6.39
N SER A 176 -29.35 6.36 5.51
CA SER A 176 -30.44 5.91 4.63
C SER A 176 -29.94 5.12 3.42
N VAL A 177 -28.73 5.40 2.93
CA VAL A 177 -28.02 4.59 1.93
C VAL A 177 -27.63 3.24 2.53
N GLU A 178 -27.17 3.19 3.77
CA GLU A 178 -26.88 1.93 4.48
C GLU A 178 -28.12 1.11 4.80
N ALA A 179 -29.26 1.77 5.09
CA ALA A 179 -30.55 1.10 5.31
C ALA A 179 -31.14 0.43 4.06
N GLY A 180 -30.49 0.55 2.88
CA GLY A 180 -30.81 -0.20 1.67
C GLY A 180 -32.05 0.26 0.90
N GLY A 181 -32.66 1.38 1.29
CA GLY A 181 -33.87 1.92 0.65
C GLY A 181 -33.61 2.77 -0.60
N ILE A 182 -32.36 3.22 -0.80
CA ILE A 182 -32.02 4.15 -1.88
C ILE A 182 -31.51 3.35 -3.09
N LYS A 183 -32.16 3.54 -4.24
CA LYS A 183 -31.72 3.00 -5.53
C LYS A 183 -31.15 4.12 -6.37
N VAL A 184 -30.01 3.87 -7.00
CA VAL A 184 -29.41 4.79 -7.98
C VAL A 184 -29.52 4.16 -9.35
N TRP A 185 -30.14 4.86 -10.29
CA TRP A 185 -30.41 4.34 -11.64
C TRP A 185 -31.21 3.02 -11.61
N GLY A 186 -32.07 2.85 -10.61
CA GLY A 186 -32.84 1.61 -10.39
C GLY A 186 -32.02 0.43 -9.84
N MET A 187 -30.72 0.59 -9.62
CA MET A 187 -29.82 -0.42 -9.06
C MET A 187 -29.64 -0.24 -7.54
N ASP A 188 -29.49 -1.36 -6.84
CA ASP A 188 -29.14 -1.38 -5.42
C ASP A 188 -27.61 -1.23 -5.23
N LYS A 189 -27.19 -0.97 -3.99
CA LYS A 189 -25.77 -0.78 -3.65
C LYS A 189 -24.90 -1.94 -4.11
N ALA A 190 -25.37 -3.19 -3.96
CA ALA A 190 -24.59 -4.36 -4.37
C ALA A 190 -24.35 -4.40 -5.88
N THR A 191 -25.38 -4.10 -6.70
CA THR A 191 -25.25 -4.06 -8.15
C THR A 191 -24.35 -2.91 -8.61
N VAL A 192 -24.45 -1.73 -7.98
CA VAL A 192 -23.57 -0.59 -8.30
C VAL A 192 -22.11 -0.92 -7.97
N VAL A 193 -21.84 -1.54 -6.82
CA VAL A 193 -20.50 -2.00 -6.45
C VAL A 193 -19.99 -3.08 -7.41
N ALA A 194 -20.83 -4.02 -7.82
CA ALA A 194 -20.49 -5.06 -8.79
C ALA A 194 -20.14 -4.46 -10.17
N LEU A 195 -20.88 -3.44 -10.60
CA LEU A 195 -20.62 -2.70 -11.83
C LEU A 195 -19.25 -2.01 -11.78
N TRP A 196 -18.95 -1.29 -10.69
CA TRP A 196 -17.62 -0.68 -10.51
C TRP A 196 -16.51 -1.73 -10.43
N THR A 197 -16.77 -2.86 -9.77
CA THR A 197 -15.84 -4.00 -9.71
C THR A 197 -15.52 -4.50 -11.11
N ALA A 198 -16.53 -4.71 -11.96
CA ALA A 198 -16.35 -5.15 -13.35
C ALA A 198 -15.56 -4.13 -14.18
N ILE A 199 -15.85 -2.83 -14.04
CA ILE A 199 -15.12 -1.75 -14.73
C ILE A 199 -13.65 -1.74 -14.31
N ILE A 200 -13.38 -1.75 -13.00
CA ILE A 200 -12.01 -1.71 -12.46
C ILE A 200 -11.26 -2.99 -12.84
N PHE A 201 -11.93 -4.14 -12.83
CA PHE A 201 -11.33 -5.40 -13.25
C PHE A 201 -10.98 -5.41 -14.75
N ALA A 202 -11.87 -4.91 -15.60
CA ALA A 202 -11.58 -4.76 -17.03
C ALA A 202 -10.40 -3.79 -17.27
N TYR A 203 -10.36 -2.67 -16.54
CA TYR A 203 -9.22 -1.76 -16.54
C TYR A 203 -7.93 -2.47 -16.08
N TYR A 204 -7.98 -3.29 -15.03
CA TYR A 204 -6.84 -4.03 -14.53
C TYR A 204 -6.27 -4.98 -15.60
N ILE A 205 -7.14 -5.73 -16.30
CA ILE A 205 -6.71 -6.58 -17.42
C ILE A 205 -6.04 -5.73 -18.50
N LEU A 206 -6.65 -4.62 -18.90
CA LEU A 206 -6.07 -3.74 -19.93
C LEU A 206 -4.71 -3.18 -19.48
N ALA A 207 -4.57 -2.84 -18.20
CA ALA A 207 -3.33 -2.35 -17.61
C ALA A 207 -2.20 -3.40 -17.59
N THR A 208 -2.53 -4.70 -17.53
CA THR A 208 -1.52 -5.77 -17.63
C THR A 208 -1.02 -5.99 -19.06
N LEU A 209 -1.81 -5.64 -20.07
CA LEU A 209 -1.44 -5.80 -21.49
C LEU A 209 -0.68 -4.60 -22.03
N LEU A 210 -0.97 -3.41 -21.50
CA LEU A 210 -0.29 -2.18 -21.90
C LEU A 210 1.00 -1.98 -21.09
N PRO A 211 2.06 -1.37 -21.67
CA PRO A 211 3.27 -1.00 -20.95
C PRO A 211 3.02 0.22 -20.06
N VAL A 212 2.17 0.03 -19.05
CA VAL A 212 1.73 1.05 -18.09
C VAL A 212 2.91 1.59 -17.29
N ASP A 213 3.94 0.78 -17.07
CA ASP A 213 5.22 1.16 -16.47
C ASP A 213 5.89 2.35 -17.18
N LYS A 214 5.87 2.39 -18.52
CA LYS A 214 6.43 3.51 -19.29
C LYS A 214 5.57 4.77 -19.21
N ILE A 215 4.26 4.61 -19.06
CA ILE A 215 3.29 5.70 -19.03
C ILE A 215 3.24 6.33 -17.62
N ILE A 216 2.98 5.51 -16.61
CA ILE A 216 2.84 5.95 -15.21
C ILE A 216 4.20 6.35 -14.66
N GLY A 217 5.33 5.79 -15.13
CA GLY A 217 6.69 6.15 -14.71
C GLY A 217 6.97 7.66 -14.58
N ARG A 218 6.35 8.48 -15.44
CA ARG A 218 6.43 9.96 -15.40
C ARG A 218 5.44 10.61 -14.42
N ILE A 219 4.31 9.96 -14.14
CA ILE A 219 3.23 10.40 -13.25
C ILE A 219 3.47 9.95 -11.80
N TYR A 220 4.27 8.90 -11.55
CA TYR A 220 4.64 8.44 -10.20
C TYR A 220 5.03 9.58 -9.23
N PRO A 221 5.91 10.54 -9.61
CA PRO A 221 6.24 11.70 -8.78
C PRO A 221 5.04 12.50 -8.28
N LEU A 222 4.00 12.62 -9.10
CA LEU A 222 2.77 13.33 -8.73
C LEU A 222 2.00 12.58 -7.66
N PHE A 223 1.81 11.26 -7.80
CA PHE A 223 1.09 10.45 -6.81
C PHE A 223 1.82 10.41 -5.47
N GLY A 224 3.14 10.27 -5.49
CA GLY A 224 3.91 10.33 -4.25
C GLY A 224 3.87 11.72 -3.59
N ALA A 225 3.88 12.80 -4.37
CA ALA A 225 3.70 14.15 -3.83
C ALA A 225 2.29 14.33 -3.22
N LEU A 226 1.25 13.81 -3.87
CA LEU A 226 -0.13 13.85 -3.37
C LEU A 226 -0.27 13.07 -2.06
N LEU A 227 0.35 11.89 -1.95
CA LEU A 227 0.38 11.12 -0.70
C LEU A 227 1.10 11.84 0.43
N LEU A 228 2.24 12.50 0.14
CA LEU A 228 2.95 13.31 1.12
C LEU A 228 2.09 14.51 1.57
N PHE A 229 1.42 15.17 0.63
CA PHE A 229 0.49 16.26 0.92
C PHE A 229 -0.66 15.80 1.85
N MET A 230 -1.29 14.66 1.54
CA MET A 230 -2.35 14.09 2.37
C MET A 230 -1.83 13.72 3.78
N SER A 231 -0.63 13.16 3.87
CA SER A 231 -0.01 12.80 5.16
C SER A 231 0.24 14.04 6.02
N VAL A 232 0.79 15.11 5.42
CA VAL A 232 0.97 16.40 6.10
C VAL A 232 -0.37 17.01 6.49
N GLY A 233 -1.38 16.94 5.62
CA GLY A 233 -2.73 17.40 5.90
C GLY A 233 -3.39 16.68 7.09
N MET A 234 -3.23 15.36 7.20
CA MET A 234 -3.71 14.60 8.36
C MET A 234 -2.99 15.01 9.65
N VAL A 235 -1.66 15.18 9.60
CA VAL A 235 -0.89 15.64 10.77
C VAL A 235 -1.34 17.04 11.20
N TYR A 236 -1.53 17.95 10.25
CA TYR A 236 -2.07 19.28 10.51
C TYR A 236 -3.47 19.21 11.14
N GLY A 237 -4.38 18.43 10.56
CA GLY A 237 -5.73 18.24 11.10
C GLY A 237 -5.74 17.65 12.51
N LEU A 238 -4.84 16.71 12.81
CA LEU A 238 -4.67 16.16 14.16
C LEU A 238 -4.12 17.18 15.16
N VAL A 239 -3.22 18.06 14.73
CA VAL A 239 -2.67 19.11 15.60
C VAL A 239 -3.74 20.18 15.87
N VAL A 240 -4.53 20.57 14.87
CA VAL A 240 -5.54 21.61 15.01
C VAL A 240 -6.79 21.12 15.75
N SER A 241 -7.23 19.87 15.56
CA SER A 241 -8.43 19.33 16.22
C SER A 241 -8.32 19.14 17.75
N HIS A 242 -7.11 19.22 18.30
CA HIS A 242 -6.85 19.10 19.74
C HIS A 242 -6.39 20.42 20.39
N PHE A 243 -6.53 21.54 19.68
CA PHE A 243 -6.55 22.91 20.20
C PHE A 243 -7.92 23.53 19.98
#